data_AF-A0A2X5NM55-F1
#
_entry.id   AF-A0A2X5NM55-F1
#
_cell.length_a   1.000
_cell.length_b   1.000
_cell.length_c   1.000
_cell.angle_alpha   90.00
_cell.angle_beta   90.00
_cell.angle_gamma   90.00
#
_symmetry.space_group_name_H-M   'P 1'
#
loop_
_entity.id
_entity.type
_entity.pdbx_description
1 polymer ?
#
loop_
_entity_poly.entity_id
_entity_poly.type
_entity_poly.pdbx_seq_one_letter_code
_entity_poly.pdbx_strand_id
1 'polypeptide(L)'
;MKTFFPLIKNLMGAYLNQDYDYICETDSIEGAMDYYISDCPAGVLAELIDEFELFLSNYPDNPDKAFEEIFHPGIIITDIRAFFGVFTHKIIGAGKR
;
A
#
# COMPACT_ATOMS: atom_id res chain seq x y z
N MET A 1 -0.09 20.90 -8.40
CA MET A 1 0.94 19.88 -8.72
C MET A 1 0.27 18.53 -8.53
N LYS A 2 0.15 17.68 -9.57
CA LYS A 2 -0.39 16.32 -9.38
C LYS A 2 0.76 15.48 -8.83
N THR A 3 0.81 15.30 -7.52
CA THR A 3 1.72 14.32 -6.92
C THR A 3 1.22 12.94 -7.32
N PHE A 4 2.07 12.21 -8.05
CA PHE A 4 1.72 10.93 -8.65
C PHE A 4 2.39 9.83 -7.83
N PHE A 5 1.59 8.90 -7.31
CA PHE A 5 2.03 7.76 -6.50
C PHE A 5 1.81 6.46 -7.30
N PRO A 6 2.63 6.20 -8.34
CA PRO A 6 2.43 5.06 -9.24
C PRO A 6 2.50 3.71 -8.53
N LEU A 7 3.38 3.55 -7.54
CA LEU A 7 3.56 2.27 -6.85
C LEU A 7 2.40 2.01 -5.89
N ILE A 8 1.94 3.02 -5.14
CA ILE A 8 0.71 2.90 -4.34
C ILE A 8 -0.47 2.58 -5.25
N LYS A 9 -0.60 3.29 -6.38
CA LYS A 9 -1.68 3.03 -7.34
C LYS A 9 -1.64 1.60 -7.89
N ASN A 10 -0.45 1.10 -8.22
CA ASN A 10 -0.29 -0.27 -8.70
C ASN A 10 -0.62 -1.30 -7.63
N LEU A 11 -0.15 -1.10 -6.38
CA LEU A 11 -0.51 -1.94 -5.24
C LEU A 11 -2.03 -2.04 -5.07
N MET A 12 -2.71 -0.90 -4.98
CA MET A 12 -4.16 -0.88 -4.77
C MET A 12 -4.92 -1.44 -5.98
N GLY A 13 -4.49 -1.09 -7.20
CA GLY A 13 -5.18 -1.52 -8.41
C GLY A 13 -5.01 -3.00 -8.74
N ALA A 14 -3.84 -3.58 -8.47
CA ALA A 14 -3.50 -4.93 -8.91
C ALA A 14 -3.57 -5.99 -7.80
N TYR A 15 -3.43 -5.61 -6.53
CA TYR A 15 -3.33 -6.58 -5.43
C TYR A 15 -4.30 -6.30 -4.28
N LEU A 16 -4.50 -5.04 -3.90
CA LEU A 16 -5.36 -4.64 -2.79
C LEU A 16 -6.64 -3.95 -3.28
N ASN A 17 -7.40 -4.65 -4.12
CA ASN A 17 -8.71 -4.24 -4.62
C ASN A 17 -9.81 -5.20 -4.11
N GLN A 18 -11.04 -5.07 -4.63
CA GLN A 18 -12.18 -5.91 -4.21
C GLN A 18 -12.00 -7.42 -4.46
N ASP A 19 -11.14 -7.79 -5.40
CA ASP A 19 -10.86 -9.17 -5.79
C ASP A 19 -9.54 -9.68 -5.17
N TYR A 20 -9.03 -9.02 -4.12
CA TYR A 20 -7.75 -9.40 -3.49
C TYR A 20 -7.74 -10.86 -3.03
N ASP A 21 -8.90 -11.39 -2.64
CA ASP A 21 -9.05 -12.74 -2.15
C ASP A 21 -8.80 -13.78 -3.23
N TYR A 22 -9.30 -13.50 -4.43
CA TYR A 22 -9.06 -14.29 -5.62
C TYR A 22 -7.63 -14.11 -6.16
N ILE A 23 -7.11 -12.89 -6.17
CA ILE A 23 -5.79 -12.57 -6.75
C ILE A 23 -4.64 -13.09 -5.88
N CYS A 24 -4.75 -12.91 -4.57
CA CYS A 24 -3.70 -13.25 -3.61
C CYS A 24 -3.96 -14.59 -2.90
N GLU A 25 -5.03 -15.30 -3.27
CA GLU A 25 -5.43 -16.61 -2.71
C GLU A 25 -5.50 -16.60 -1.16
N THR A 26 -6.10 -15.55 -0.60
CA THR A 26 -6.12 -15.26 0.86
C THR A 26 -7.45 -14.64 1.27
N ASP A 27 -7.86 -14.79 2.53
CA ASP A 27 -9.07 -14.18 3.08
C ASP A 27 -8.81 -12.91 3.92
N SER A 28 -7.55 -12.44 3.94
CA SER A 28 -7.12 -11.29 4.72
C SER A 28 -6.25 -10.32 3.92
N ILE A 29 -6.40 -9.02 4.24
CA ILE A 29 -5.56 -7.95 3.70
C ILE A 29 -4.09 -8.18 4.08
N GLU A 30 -3.81 -8.63 5.30
CA GLU A 30 -2.46 -8.96 5.75
C GLU A 30 -1.85 -10.09 4.90
N GLY A 31 -2.62 -11.13 4.56
CA GLY A 31 -2.16 -12.18 3.67
C GLY A 31 -1.89 -11.66 2.25
N ALA A 32 -2.69 -10.71 1.76
CA ALA A 32 -2.47 -10.07 0.47
C ALA A 32 -1.22 -9.18 0.47
N MET A 33 -0.92 -8.50 1.58
CA MET A 33 0.36 -7.81 1.77
C MET A 33 1.53 -8.79 1.71
N ASP A 34 1.44 -9.92 2.43
CA ASP A 34 2.49 -10.93 2.46
C ASP A 34 2.72 -11.54 1.07
N TYR A 35 1.64 -11.81 0.33
CA TYR A 35 1.68 -12.24 -1.06
C TYR A 35 2.47 -11.25 -1.92
N TYR A 36 2.06 -9.97 -1.92
CA TYR A 36 2.72 -8.91 -2.69
C TYR A 36 4.19 -8.76 -2.30
N ILE A 37 4.50 -8.72 -1.00
CA ILE A 37 5.88 -8.55 -0.51
C ILE A 37 6.74 -9.73 -0.93
N SER A 38 6.21 -10.96 -0.98
CA SER A 38 6.99 -12.14 -1.36
C SER A 38 7.45 -12.10 -2.83
N ASP A 39 6.56 -11.70 -3.74
CA ASP A 39 6.76 -11.67 -5.19
C ASP A 39 7.50 -10.40 -5.67
N CYS A 40 7.33 -9.27 -4.97
CA CYS A 40 7.87 -8.00 -5.41
C CYS A 40 9.42 -7.88 -5.20
N PRO A 41 10.17 -7.34 -6.18
CA PRO A 41 11.60 -7.05 -6.02
C PRO A 41 11.88 -6.03 -4.91
N ALA A 42 12.97 -6.21 -4.17
CA ALA A 42 13.32 -5.34 -3.05
C ALA A 42 13.45 -3.86 -3.43
N GLY A 43 14.02 -3.55 -4.60
CA GLY A 43 14.13 -2.15 -5.06
C GLY A 43 12.77 -1.46 -5.23
N VAL A 44 11.77 -2.20 -5.73
CA VAL A 44 10.41 -1.66 -5.89
C VAL A 44 9.75 -1.46 -4.53
N LEU A 45 9.99 -2.35 -3.57
CA LEU A 45 9.46 -2.21 -2.21
C LEU A 45 10.10 -1.04 -1.46
N ALA A 46 11.38 -0.76 -1.68
CA ALA A 46 12.04 0.43 -1.13
C ALA A 46 11.40 1.72 -1.68
N GLU A 47 11.21 1.81 -3.01
CA GLU A 47 10.54 2.96 -3.64
C GLU A 47 9.07 3.12 -3.21
N LEU A 48 8.36 2.01 -2.97
CA LEU A 48 6.99 2.04 -2.45
C LEU A 48 6.94 2.65 -1.04
N ILE A 49 7.92 2.35 -0.19
CA ILE A 49 8.01 2.97 1.13
C ILE A 49 8.25 4.47 1.01
N ASP A 50 9.12 4.90 0.08
CA ASP A 50 9.34 6.33 -0.17
C ASP A 50 8.05 7.02 -0.64
N GLU A 51 7.21 6.34 -1.44
CA GLU A 51 5.89 6.85 -1.80
C GLU A 51 4.94 6.95 -0.60
N PHE A 52 4.94 5.99 0.32
CA PHE A 52 4.15 6.06 1.56
C PHE A 52 4.53 7.29 2.40
N GLU A 53 5.84 7.49 2.61
CA GLU A 53 6.36 8.63 3.36
C GLU A 53 6.01 9.95 2.67
N LEU A 54 6.18 10.04 1.35
CA LEU A 54 5.82 11.21 0.56
C LEU A 54 4.31 11.48 0.60
N PHE A 55 3.47 10.46 0.54
CA PHE A 55 2.02 10.61 0.62
C PHE A 55 1.61 11.23 1.96
N LEU A 56 2.10 10.68 3.07
CA LEU A 56 1.81 11.19 4.41
C LEU A 56 2.34 12.61 4.64
N SER A 57 3.44 12.98 3.99
CA SER A 57 3.96 14.35 4.02
C SER A 57 3.10 15.33 3.20
N ASN A 58 2.47 14.87 2.11
CA ASN A 58 1.62 15.71 1.26
C ASN A 58 0.22 15.91 1.83
N TYR A 59 -0.26 14.97 2.65
CA TYR A 59 -1.61 14.99 3.24
C TYR A 59 -1.56 14.84 4.77
N PRO A 60 -0.90 15.76 5.50
CA PRO A 60 -0.67 15.60 6.94
C PRO A 60 -1.98 15.63 7.76
N ASP A 61 -2.94 16.46 7.37
CA ASP A 61 -4.13 16.73 8.17
C ASP A 61 -5.24 15.69 8.02
N ASN A 62 -5.37 15.10 6.83
CA ASN A 62 -6.41 14.11 6.54
C ASN A 62 -5.97 13.12 5.46
N PRO A 63 -4.99 12.25 5.78
CA PRO A 63 -4.43 11.32 4.81
C PRO A 63 -5.46 10.24 4.39
N ASP A 64 -6.37 9.84 5.28
CA ASP A 64 -7.39 8.82 4.99
C ASP A 64 -8.34 9.28 3.89
N LYS A 65 -8.88 10.50 4.03
CA LYS A 65 -9.75 11.09 3.02
C LYS A 65 -9.01 11.30 1.69
N ALA A 66 -7.79 11.80 1.74
CA ALA A 66 -6.98 12.00 0.53
C ALA A 66 -6.72 10.66 -0.19
N PHE A 67 -6.48 9.59 0.57
CA PHE A 67 -6.21 8.27 0.01
C PHE A 67 -7.44 7.73 -0.72
N GLU A 68 -8.61 7.82 -0.08
CA GLU A 68 -9.88 7.40 -0.67
C GLU A 68 -10.20 8.17 -1.97
N GLU A 69 -10.00 9.49 -1.98
CA GLU A 69 -10.27 10.34 -3.15
C GLU A 69 -9.29 10.11 -4.32
N ILE A 70 -8.07 9.63 -4.06
CA ILE A 70 -7.03 9.46 -5.08
C ILE A 70 -7.04 8.05 -5.66
N PHE A 71 -7.18 7.03 -4.82
CA PHE A 71 -6.97 5.64 -5.22
C PHE A 71 -8.26 4.85 -5.40
N HIS A 72 -9.35 5.24 -4.73
CA HIS A 72 -10.63 4.51 -4.77
C HIS A 72 -10.46 2.99 -4.63
N PRO A 73 -9.82 2.51 -3.55
CA PRO A 73 -9.32 1.14 -3.45
C PRO A 73 -10.43 0.08 -3.46
N GLY A 74 -11.68 0.47 -3.19
CA GLY A 74 -12.82 -0.45 -3.16
C GLY A 74 -12.81 -1.40 -1.95
N ILE A 75 -11.77 -1.34 -1.12
CA ILE A 75 -11.61 -2.02 0.16
C ILE A 75 -11.56 -0.99 1.30
N ILE A 76 -11.91 -1.42 2.51
CA ILE A 76 -11.97 -0.54 3.67
C ILE A 76 -10.59 -0.50 4.34
N ILE A 77 -9.93 0.67 4.27
CA ILE A 77 -8.74 0.99 5.06
C ILE A 77 -9.10 2.15 5.98
N THR A 78 -9.18 1.88 7.30
CA THR A 78 -9.70 2.84 8.28
C THR A 78 -8.65 3.81 8.83
N ASP A 79 -7.38 3.47 8.75
CA ASP A 79 -6.26 4.31 9.17
C ASP A 79 -5.07 4.07 8.22
N ILE A 80 -4.84 5.02 7.32
CA ILE A 80 -3.81 4.89 6.29
C ILE A 80 -2.40 4.98 6.87
N ARG A 81 -2.23 5.70 7.99
CA ARG A 81 -0.93 5.80 8.69
C ARG A 81 -0.57 4.46 9.29
N ALA A 82 -1.51 3.84 10.00
CA ALA A 82 -1.33 2.52 10.57
C ALA A 82 -1.10 1.47 9.47
N PHE A 83 -1.89 1.52 8.39
CA PHE A 83 -1.76 0.62 7.26
C PHE A 83 -0.37 0.71 6.60
N PHE A 84 0.10 1.90 6.24
CA PHE A 84 1.46 2.08 5.71
C PHE A 84 2.55 1.66 6.70
N GLY A 85 2.33 1.90 8.00
CA GLY A 85 3.26 1.46 9.05
C GLY A 85 3.40 -0.06 9.12
N VAL A 86 2.28 -0.79 9.10
CA VAL A 86 2.26 -2.26 9.09
C VAL A 86 2.95 -2.80 7.84
N PHE A 87 2.63 -2.23 6.67
CA PHE A 87 3.21 -2.64 5.40
C PHE A 87 4.74 -2.43 5.40
N THR A 88 5.17 -1.24 5.82
CA THR A 88 6.60 -0.88 5.93
C THR A 88 7.33 -1.84 6.89
N HIS A 89 6.72 -2.16 8.03
CA HIS A 89 7.30 -3.09 9.00
C HIS A 89 7.48 -4.50 8.40
N LYS A 90 6.50 -4.99 7.64
CA LYS A 90 6.59 -6.29 6.95
C LYS A 90 7.70 -6.30 5.89
N ILE A 91 7.84 -5.24 5.08
CA ILE A 91 8.92 -5.14 4.07
C ILE A 91 10.31 -5.19 4.74
N ILE A 92 10.50 -4.42 5.81
CA ILE A 92 11.76 -4.40 6.56
C ILE A 92 12.02 -5.77 7.20
N GLY A 93 10.99 -6.38 7.80
CA GLY A 93 11.10 -7.72 8.39
C GLY A 93 11.46 -8.81 7.38
N ALA A 94 11.06 -8.64 6.11
CA ALA A 94 11.45 -9.52 5.00
C ALA A 94 12.86 -9.26 4.45
N GLY A 95 13.60 -8.26 4.97
CA GLY A 95 14.94 -7.90 4.52
C GLY A 95 14.97 -7.25 3.14
N LYS A 96 13.88 -6.59 2.73
CA LYS A 96 13.71 -5.99 1.40
C LYS A 96 13.73 -4.45 1.38
N ARG A 97 14.37 -3.82 2.38
CA ARG A 97 14.63 -2.38 2.42
C ARG A 97 16.14 -2.11 2.54
#